data_AF-A0A9E4EG54-F1
#
_entry.id   AF-A0A9E4EG54-F1
#
_cell.length_a   1.000
_cell.length_b   1.000
_cell.length_c   1.000
_cell.angle_alpha   90.00
_cell.angle_beta   90.00
_cell.angle_gamma   90.00
#
_symmetry.space_group_name_H-M   'P 1'
#
loop_
_entity.id
_entity.type
_entity.pdbx_description
1 polymer ?
#
loop_
_entity_poly.entity_id
_entity_poly.type
_entity_poly.pdbx_seq_one_letter_code
_entity_poly.pdbx_strand_id
1 'polypeptide(L)'
;MRVKPLTAVCLVSVLATLACGGSMTVEVNDGSDMVSGLEVMYMPFDRDSVFDALAAQADSPEPTMAADLQERYDAALARQGEWRQAEQEWNDVREQMRQIQAELDGMNPSSTEYRQQFSEFTNLEGREQALTVNRQRLFEEYTGMLEATQTSVDSFGAVYESWADRAFAGYFDLEAELLEATGREIIADTTGDAGTVTTGLSGGPWWVTATTSTVEGELYWNVKVEQVTGDTLRLTPDQAELRPHN
;
A
#
# COMPACT_ATOMS: atom_id res chain seq x y z
N MET A 1 -43.82 50.20 42.28
CA MET A 1 -44.17 48.98 43.04
C MET A 1 -43.05 47.95 42.83
N ARG A 2 -42.73 47.13 43.85
CA ARG A 2 -41.75 46.03 43.76
C ARG A 2 -42.43 44.76 43.24
N VAL A 3 -41.80 44.02 42.32
CA VAL A 3 -41.97 42.56 42.19
C VAL A 3 -40.64 41.91 41.80
N LYS A 4 -40.05 41.15 42.74
CA LYS A 4 -39.33 39.87 42.52
C LYS A 4 -40.38 38.77 42.84
N PRO A 5 -40.34 37.51 42.35
CA PRO A 5 -39.19 36.60 42.22
C PRO A 5 -39.11 35.99 40.79
N LEU A 6 -38.41 34.90 40.45
CA LEU A 6 -37.62 33.88 41.16
C LEU A 6 -36.20 33.74 40.55
N THR A 7 -35.34 32.97 41.23
CA THR A 7 -34.14 32.34 40.64
C THR A 7 -34.30 30.83 40.76
N ALA A 8 -34.36 30.11 39.63
CA ALA A 8 -34.39 28.64 39.64
C ALA A 8 -32.96 28.09 39.70
N VAL A 9 -32.63 27.34 40.75
CA VAL A 9 -31.37 26.61 40.86
C VAL A 9 -31.55 25.24 40.22
N CYS A 10 -31.09 25.08 38.97
CA CYS A 10 -30.98 23.76 38.35
C CYS A 10 -29.80 23.02 38.97
N LEU A 11 -30.10 21.99 39.76
CA LEU A 11 -29.10 21.03 40.23
C LEU A 11 -28.70 20.13 39.05
N VAL A 12 -27.55 20.40 38.41
CA VAL A 12 -27.01 19.54 37.37
C VAL A 12 -26.34 18.33 38.04
N SER A 13 -27.05 17.21 38.04
CA SER A 13 -26.49 15.93 38.49
C SER A 13 -25.44 15.43 37.49
N VAL A 14 -24.17 15.59 37.84
CA VAL A 14 -23.05 15.00 37.07
C VAL A 14 -23.07 13.48 37.26
N LEU A 15 -23.67 12.77 36.29
CA LEU A 15 -23.51 11.33 36.15
C LEU A 15 -22.09 11.06 35.62
N ALA A 16 -21.18 10.76 36.54
CA ALA A 16 -19.88 10.21 36.21
C ALA A 16 -20.07 8.79 35.67
N THR A 17 -20.17 8.65 34.35
CA THR A 17 -20.03 7.37 33.67
C THR A 17 -18.63 6.86 33.93
N LEU A 18 -18.51 5.76 34.68
CA LEU A 18 -17.27 5.00 34.80
C LEU A 18 -16.83 4.61 33.38
N ALA A 19 -15.74 5.20 32.91
CA ALA A 19 -15.11 4.82 31.67
C ALA A 19 -14.47 3.43 31.84
N CYS A 20 -15.25 2.38 31.60
CA CYS A 20 -14.68 1.08 31.26
C CYS A 20 -13.90 1.27 29.96
N GLY A 21 -12.58 1.39 30.06
CA GLY A 21 -11.70 1.23 28.90
C GLY A 21 -11.92 -0.16 28.34
N GLY A 22 -12.29 -0.24 27.06
CA GLY A 22 -12.31 -1.49 26.33
C GLY A 22 -10.89 -1.84 25.87
N SER A 23 -10.65 -3.11 25.59
CA SER A 23 -9.53 -3.52 24.74
C SER A 23 -10.08 -3.79 23.34
N MET A 24 -9.40 -3.32 22.31
CA MET A 24 -9.64 -3.75 20.94
C MET A 24 -8.50 -4.64 20.50
N THR A 25 -8.80 -5.75 19.84
CA THR A 25 -7.78 -6.53 19.13
C THR A 25 -7.95 -6.27 17.63
N VAL A 26 -6.85 -6.00 16.94
CA VAL A 26 -6.81 -5.92 15.48
C VAL A 26 -6.00 -7.11 14.96
N GLU A 27 -6.50 -7.79 13.94
CA GLU A 27 -5.88 -8.91 13.22
C GLU A 27 -5.74 -8.49 11.75
N VAL A 28 -4.51 -8.46 11.22
CA VAL A 28 -4.24 -7.95 9.86
C VAL A 28 -3.74 -9.05 8.94
N ASN A 29 -4.42 -9.19 7.79
CA ASN A 29 -4.12 -10.18 6.77
C ASN A 29 -4.13 -9.50 5.38
N ASP A 30 -3.09 -9.71 4.59
CA ASP A 30 -2.94 -9.13 3.25
C ASP A 30 -3.58 -9.98 2.12
N GLY A 31 -4.32 -11.04 2.49
CA GLY A 31 -4.89 -12.02 1.58
C GLY A 31 -4.00 -13.25 1.36
N SER A 32 -2.70 -13.14 1.63
CA SER A 32 -1.76 -14.26 1.60
C SER A 32 -1.45 -14.75 3.02
N ASP A 33 -0.98 -13.85 3.88
CA ASP A 33 -0.41 -14.17 5.19
C ASP A 33 -0.84 -13.15 6.26
N MET A 34 -0.50 -13.43 7.52
CA MET A 34 -0.69 -12.51 8.64
C MET A 34 0.44 -11.49 8.70
N VAL A 35 0.12 -10.20 8.78
CA VAL A 35 1.10 -9.12 8.61
C VAL A 35 1.69 -8.70 9.95
N SER A 36 2.88 -9.21 10.28
CA SER A 36 3.65 -8.84 11.49
C SER A 36 4.46 -7.56 11.31
N GLY A 37 4.69 -6.81 12.39
CA GLY A 37 5.50 -5.58 12.38
C GLY A 37 4.80 -4.37 11.76
N LEU A 38 3.48 -4.43 11.57
CA LEU A 38 2.67 -3.41 10.93
C LEU A 38 2.19 -2.38 11.95
N GLU A 39 2.38 -1.08 11.66
CA GLU A 39 1.79 -0.02 12.47
C GLU A 39 0.28 0.08 12.23
N VAL A 40 -0.48 0.08 13.33
CA VAL A 40 -1.93 0.29 13.35
C VAL A 40 -2.19 1.54 14.18
N MET A 41 -2.79 2.54 13.56
CA MET A 41 -3.18 3.78 14.21
C MET A 41 -4.67 3.79 14.53
N TYR A 42 -5.03 4.38 15.66
CA TYR A 42 -6.38 4.56 16.15
C TYR A 42 -6.64 6.06 16.32
N MET A 43 -7.52 6.61 15.48
CA MET A 43 -7.82 8.04 15.42
C MET A 43 -9.23 8.33 15.94
N PRO A 44 -9.43 9.44 16.69
CA PRO A 44 -10.76 9.82 17.18
C PRO A 44 -11.66 10.51 16.13
N PHE A 45 -11.15 10.69 14.91
CA PHE A 45 -11.80 11.29 13.75
C PHE A 45 -11.48 10.46 12.48
N ASP A 46 -12.18 10.72 11.39
CA ASP A 46 -11.92 10.10 10.08
C ASP A 46 -10.82 10.87 9.34
N ARG A 47 -9.69 10.23 9.05
CA ARG A 47 -8.55 10.85 8.38
C ARG A 47 -8.85 11.19 6.92
N ASP A 48 -9.60 10.34 6.21
CA ASP A 48 -9.92 10.58 4.81
C ASP A 48 -10.90 11.75 4.69
N SER A 49 -11.92 11.83 5.54
CA SER A 49 -12.80 13.01 5.62
C SER A 49 -12.05 14.33 5.90
N VAL A 50 -10.91 14.29 6.61
CA VAL A 50 -10.06 15.48 6.83
C VAL A 50 -9.33 15.87 5.54
N PHE A 51 -8.74 14.91 4.83
CA PHE A 51 -8.11 15.17 3.52
C PHE A 51 -9.12 15.64 2.48
N ASP A 52 -10.29 15.00 2.38
CA ASP A 52 -11.39 15.42 1.49
C ASP A 52 -11.84 16.86 1.78
N ALA A 53 -12.01 17.21 3.05
CA ALA A 53 -12.40 18.56 3.46
C ALA A 53 -11.33 19.60 3.12
N LEU A 54 -10.05 19.28 3.23
CA LEU A 54 -8.93 20.16 2.86
C LEU A 54 -8.80 20.31 1.34
N ALA A 55 -8.86 19.20 0.59
CA ALA A 55 -8.83 19.21 -0.87
C ALA A 55 -10.01 19.99 -1.47
N ALA A 56 -11.22 19.86 -0.90
CA ALA A 56 -12.40 20.62 -1.30
C ALA A 56 -12.33 22.14 -0.97
N GLN A 57 -11.42 22.55 -0.08
CA GLN A 57 -11.16 23.95 0.28
C GLN A 57 -9.96 24.57 -0.45
N ALA A 58 -9.20 23.78 -1.22
CA ALA A 58 -8.01 24.26 -1.92
C ALA A 58 -8.35 25.33 -2.98
N ASP A 59 -7.50 26.36 -3.10
CA ASP A 59 -7.64 27.47 -4.07
C ASP A 59 -7.67 27.02 -5.55
N SER A 60 -7.28 25.77 -5.81
CA SER A 60 -7.24 25.13 -7.13
C SER A 60 -7.60 23.66 -6.98
N PRO A 61 -8.32 23.06 -7.96
CA PRO A 61 -8.65 21.63 -7.93
C PRO A 61 -7.39 20.76 -7.95
N GLU A 62 -7.53 19.52 -7.49
CA GLU A 62 -6.46 18.51 -7.57
C GLU A 62 -5.96 18.33 -9.02
N PRO A 63 -4.64 18.40 -9.26
CA PRO A 63 -4.08 18.14 -10.58
C PRO A 63 -4.32 16.69 -10.99
N THR A 64 -5.02 16.50 -12.11
CA THR A 64 -5.17 15.17 -12.73
C THR A 64 -4.12 14.95 -13.80
N MET A 65 -3.58 13.74 -13.89
CA MET A 65 -2.65 13.38 -14.96
C MET A 65 -3.40 13.42 -16.29
N ALA A 66 -2.77 14.00 -17.33
CA ALA A 66 -3.36 14.02 -18.66
C ALA A 66 -3.54 12.59 -19.19
N ALA A 67 -4.71 12.27 -19.77
CA ALA A 67 -5.04 10.89 -20.15
C ALA A 67 -4.05 10.27 -21.15
N ASP A 68 -3.46 11.08 -22.04
CA ASP A 68 -2.42 10.66 -22.98
C ASP A 68 -1.05 10.44 -22.32
N LEU A 69 -0.80 11.07 -21.16
CA LEU A 69 0.38 10.81 -20.33
C LEU A 69 0.18 9.51 -19.53
N GLN A 70 -0.99 9.30 -18.95
CA GLN A 70 -1.37 8.07 -18.28
C GLN A 70 -1.26 6.86 -19.24
N GLU A 71 -1.85 6.94 -20.44
CA GLU A 71 -1.78 5.86 -21.44
C GLU A 71 -0.34 5.50 -21.83
N ARG A 72 0.56 6.50 -21.94
CA ARG A 72 1.99 6.27 -22.21
C ARG A 72 2.72 5.62 -21.04
N TYR A 73 2.40 6.01 -19.82
CA TYR A 73 2.95 5.41 -18.61
C TYR A 73 2.50 3.95 -18.44
N ASP A 74 1.20 3.69 -18.58
CA ASP A 74 0.61 2.35 -18.53
C ASP A 74 1.21 1.43 -19.62
N ALA A 75 1.44 1.96 -20.83
CA ALA A 75 2.11 1.22 -21.91
C ALA A 75 3.58 0.90 -21.59
N ALA A 76 4.30 1.79 -20.90
CA ALA A 76 5.66 1.54 -20.42
C ALA A 76 5.69 0.45 -19.33
N LEU A 77 4.74 0.47 -18.38
CA LEU A 77 4.58 -0.57 -17.37
C LEU A 77 4.24 -1.94 -18.00
N ALA A 78 3.36 -1.98 -18.99
CA ALA A 78 3.06 -3.20 -19.73
C ALA A 78 4.32 -3.77 -20.43
N ARG A 79 5.13 -2.91 -21.07
CA ARG A 79 6.41 -3.32 -21.69
C ARG A 79 7.43 -3.80 -20.66
N GLN A 80 7.46 -3.20 -19.47
CA GLN A 80 8.28 -3.67 -18.35
C GLN A 80 7.90 -5.10 -17.94
N GLY A 81 6.60 -5.40 -17.87
CA GLY A 81 6.09 -6.74 -17.60
C GLY A 81 6.55 -7.78 -18.63
N GLU A 82 6.43 -7.47 -19.93
CA GLU A 82 6.95 -8.33 -21.01
C GLU A 82 8.48 -8.55 -20.90
N TRP A 83 9.24 -7.50 -20.60
CA TRP A 83 10.69 -7.58 -20.42
C TRP A 83 11.07 -8.48 -19.23
N ARG A 84 10.42 -8.32 -18.07
CA ARG A 84 10.62 -9.18 -16.89
C ARG A 84 10.31 -10.64 -17.19
N GLN A 85 9.23 -10.93 -17.92
CA GLN A 85 8.91 -12.30 -18.35
C GLN A 85 10.01 -12.88 -19.25
N ALA A 86 10.47 -12.11 -20.25
CA ALA A 86 11.56 -12.55 -21.14
C ALA A 86 12.90 -12.77 -20.40
N GLU A 87 13.15 -11.99 -19.34
CA GLU A 87 14.30 -12.21 -18.45
C GLU A 87 14.16 -13.48 -17.61
N GLN A 88 12.97 -13.77 -17.08
CA GLN A 88 12.69 -15.03 -16.38
C GLN A 88 12.91 -16.24 -17.29
N GLU A 89 12.32 -16.25 -18.49
CA GLU A 89 12.48 -17.35 -19.46
C GLU A 89 13.95 -17.58 -19.85
N TRP A 90 14.73 -16.50 -19.97
CA TRP A 90 16.17 -16.58 -20.22
C TRP A 90 16.95 -17.16 -19.03
N ASN A 91 16.62 -16.76 -17.80
CA ASN A 91 17.23 -17.31 -16.59
C ASN A 91 16.94 -18.82 -16.46
N ASP A 92 15.71 -19.25 -16.70
CA ASP A 92 15.29 -20.66 -16.63
C ASP A 92 16.05 -21.54 -17.64
N VAL A 93 16.26 -21.06 -18.87
CA VAL A 93 17.05 -21.77 -19.89
C VAL A 93 18.52 -21.86 -19.48
N ARG A 94 19.09 -20.78 -18.93
CA ARG A 94 20.49 -20.79 -18.46
C ARG A 94 20.71 -21.72 -17.27
N GLU A 95 19.73 -21.88 -16.39
CA GLU A 95 19.83 -22.83 -15.28
C GLU A 95 19.76 -24.28 -15.78
N GLN A 96 18.86 -24.59 -16.73
CA GLN A 96 18.81 -25.90 -17.40
C GLN A 96 20.14 -26.24 -18.09
N MET A 97 20.77 -25.27 -18.77
CA MET A 97 22.09 -25.46 -19.38
C MET A 97 23.18 -25.77 -18.34
N ARG A 98 23.19 -25.09 -17.18
CA ARG A 98 24.13 -25.39 -16.08
C ARG A 98 23.93 -26.79 -15.53
N GLN A 99 22.69 -27.20 -15.34
CA GLN A 99 22.37 -28.55 -14.87
C GLN A 99 22.89 -29.60 -15.85
N ILE A 100 22.58 -29.48 -17.14
CA ILE A 100 23.03 -30.43 -18.17
C ILE A 100 24.57 -30.45 -18.26
N GLN A 101 25.25 -29.29 -18.16
CA GLN A 101 26.72 -29.27 -18.13
C GLN A 101 27.28 -30.07 -16.94
N ALA A 102 26.73 -29.88 -15.74
CA ALA A 102 27.16 -30.61 -14.54
C ALA A 102 26.90 -32.12 -14.63
N GLU A 103 25.82 -32.52 -15.31
CA GLU A 103 25.52 -33.94 -15.59
C GLU A 103 26.51 -34.52 -16.63
N LEU A 104 26.78 -33.80 -17.72
CA LEU A 104 27.73 -34.18 -18.77
C LEU A 104 29.16 -34.37 -18.26
N ASP A 105 29.61 -33.51 -17.33
CA ASP A 105 30.95 -33.58 -16.72
C ASP A 105 31.22 -34.91 -15.99
N GLY A 106 30.16 -35.58 -15.51
CA GLY A 106 30.24 -36.90 -14.86
C GLY A 106 30.11 -38.10 -15.80
N MET A 107 29.80 -37.88 -17.09
CA MET A 107 29.48 -38.95 -18.04
C MET A 107 30.65 -39.37 -18.93
N ASN A 108 30.56 -40.59 -19.48
CA ASN A 108 31.50 -41.06 -20.50
C ASN A 108 31.11 -40.48 -21.88
N PRO A 109 31.97 -39.70 -22.56
CA PRO A 109 31.67 -39.09 -23.87
C PRO A 109 31.29 -40.08 -24.99
N SER A 110 31.64 -41.37 -24.87
CA SER A 110 31.25 -42.38 -25.84
C SER A 110 29.83 -42.94 -25.64
N SER A 111 29.16 -42.63 -24.52
CA SER A 111 27.82 -43.17 -24.21
C SER A 111 26.73 -42.57 -25.11
N THR A 112 25.55 -43.19 -25.13
CA THR A 112 24.41 -42.67 -25.91
C THR A 112 23.73 -41.55 -25.14
N GLU A 113 23.72 -41.66 -23.82
CA GLU A 113 23.18 -40.73 -22.84
C GLU A 113 23.90 -39.37 -22.93
N TYR A 114 25.25 -39.39 -23.01
CA TYR A 114 26.06 -38.19 -23.21
C TYR A 114 25.71 -37.50 -24.53
N ARG A 115 25.60 -38.25 -25.65
CA ARG A 115 25.23 -37.67 -26.95
C ARG A 115 23.82 -37.06 -26.94
N GLN A 116 22.88 -37.66 -26.22
CA GLN A 116 21.53 -37.12 -26.07
C GLN A 116 21.55 -35.82 -25.26
N GLN A 117 22.21 -35.79 -24.10
CA GLN A 117 22.29 -34.59 -23.27
C GLN A 117 23.06 -33.46 -23.95
N PHE A 118 24.16 -33.77 -24.66
CA PHE A 118 24.91 -32.78 -25.44
C PHE A 118 24.07 -32.20 -26.59
N SER A 119 23.23 -33.01 -27.25
CA SER A 119 22.29 -32.50 -28.24
C SER A 119 21.25 -31.56 -27.63
N GLU A 120 20.77 -31.84 -26.42
CA GLU A 120 19.81 -30.97 -25.73
C GLU A 120 20.47 -29.66 -25.26
N PHE A 121 21.69 -29.74 -24.73
CA PHE A 121 22.50 -28.55 -24.43
C PHE A 121 22.65 -27.64 -25.67
N THR A 122 22.96 -28.23 -26.83
CA THR A 122 23.08 -27.49 -28.10
C THR A 122 21.75 -26.86 -28.54
N ASN A 123 20.61 -27.53 -28.29
CA ASN A 123 19.28 -26.95 -28.54
C ASN A 123 19.02 -25.75 -27.62
N LEU A 124 19.39 -25.85 -26.33
CA LEU A 124 19.24 -24.79 -25.35
C LEU A 124 20.15 -23.60 -25.64
N GLU A 125 21.38 -23.78 -26.14
CA GLU A 125 22.24 -22.69 -26.60
C GLU A 125 21.56 -21.85 -27.70
N GLY A 126 20.95 -22.50 -28.69
CA GLY A 126 20.19 -21.80 -29.75
C GLY A 126 18.96 -21.05 -29.21
N ARG A 127 18.29 -21.60 -28.19
CA ARG A 127 17.17 -20.95 -27.51
C ARG A 127 17.62 -19.77 -26.64
N GLU A 128 18.72 -19.91 -25.90
CA GLU A 128 19.33 -18.86 -25.07
C GLU A 128 19.67 -17.65 -25.93
N GLN A 129 20.29 -17.87 -27.10
CA GLN A 129 20.65 -16.78 -28.01
C GLN A 129 19.42 -16.02 -28.52
N ALA A 130 18.34 -16.74 -28.87
CA ALA A 130 17.09 -16.14 -29.30
C ALA A 130 16.40 -15.34 -28.16
N LEU A 131 16.38 -15.88 -26.94
CA LEU A 131 15.85 -15.20 -25.76
C LEU A 131 16.69 -13.96 -25.39
N THR A 132 18.01 -14.02 -25.49
CA THR A 132 18.91 -12.89 -25.28
C THR A 132 18.57 -11.72 -26.20
N VAL A 133 18.37 -11.98 -27.50
CA VAL A 133 17.99 -10.95 -28.49
C VAL A 133 16.59 -10.39 -28.19
N ASN A 134 15.62 -11.24 -27.85
CA ASN A 134 14.27 -10.79 -27.53
C ASN A 134 14.21 -9.93 -26.25
N ARG A 135 14.89 -10.36 -25.17
CA ARG A 135 14.98 -9.62 -23.92
C ARG A 135 15.65 -8.26 -24.14
N GLN A 136 16.74 -8.20 -24.92
CA GLN A 136 17.43 -6.95 -25.21
C GLN A 136 16.54 -5.96 -25.97
N ARG A 137 15.80 -6.43 -26.99
CA ARG A 137 14.81 -5.61 -27.72
C ARG A 137 13.73 -5.06 -26.77
N LEU A 138 13.15 -5.90 -25.91
CA LEU A 138 12.12 -5.49 -24.96
C LEU A 138 12.64 -4.47 -23.94
N PHE A 139 13.88 -4.63 -23.48
CA PHE A 139 14.55 -3.68 -22.60
C PHE A 139 14.74 -2.30 -23.28
N GLU A 140 15.20 -2.28 -24.53
CA GLU A 140 15.36 -1.06 -25.33
C GLU A 140 14.03 -0.35 -25.60
N GLU A 141 12.97 -1.11 -25.91
CA GLU A 141 11.61 -0.59 -26.07
C GLU A 141 11.06 0.01 -24.77
N TYR A 142 11.20 -0.69 -23.64
CA TYR A 142 10.79 -0.21 -22.31
C TYR A 142 11.55 1.05 -21.90
N THR A 143 12.87 1.05 -22.03
CA THR A 143 13.72 2.20 -21.66
C THR A 143 13.38 3.43 -22.52
N GLY A 144 13.21 3.25 -23.83
CA GLY A 144 12.80 4.33 -24.73
C GLY A 144 11.41 4.90 -24.42
N MET A 145 10.45 4.05 -23.99
CA MET A 145 9.13 4.49 -23.53
C MET A 145 9.21 5.30 -22.23
N LEU A 146 10.02 4.88 -21.26
CA LEU A 146 10.27 5.65 -20.03
C LEU A 146 10.94 6.99 -20.33
N GLU A 147 12.05 7.01 -21.07
CA GLU A 147 12.78 8.24 -21.40
C GLU A 147 11.89 9.28 -22.10
N ALA A 148 10.98 8.84 -22.98
CA ALA A 148 10.02 9.70 -23.68
C ALA A 148 8.89 10.25 -22.76
N THR A 149 8.70 9.68 -21.57
CA THR A 149 7.56 9.94 -20.68
C THR A 149 7.99 10.60 -19.38
N GLN A 150 9.20 10.30 -18.89
CA GLN A 150 9.74 10.69 -17.58
C GLN A 150 9.59 12.19 -17.30
N THR A 151 10.08 13.07 -18.18
CA THR A 151 9.99 14.53 -17.97
C THR A 151 8.55 15.04 -17.81
N SER A 152 7.56 14.37 -18.43
CA SER A 152 6.16 14.74 -18.27
C SER A 152 5.58 14.23 -16.94
N VAL A 153 6.00 13.04 -16.48
CA VAL A 153 5.65 12.51 -15.15
C VAL A 153 6.30 13.34 -14.05
N ASP A 154 7.59 13.66 -14.16
CA ASP A 154 8.32 14.55 -13.23
C ASP A 154 7.64 15.92 -13.12
N SER A 155 7.25 16.50 -14.27
CA SER A 155 6.54 17.78 -14.31
C SER A 155 5.13 17.70 -13.72
N PHE A 156 4.45 16.56 -13.83
CA PHE A 156 3.17 16.34 -13.18
C PHE A 156 3.35 16.20 -11.66
N GLY A 157 4.32 15.38 -11.22
CA GLY A 157 4.68 15.20 -9.81
C GLY A 157 4.99 16.53 -9.12
N ALA A 158 5.85 17.36 -9.72
CA ALA A 158 6.16 18.68 -9.17
C ALA A 158 4.94 19.63 -9.08
N VAL A 159 3.96 19.50 -9.98
CA VAL A 159 2.70 20.26 -9.93
C VAL A 159 1.78 19.70 -8.85
N TYR A 160 1.74 18.37 -8.70
CA TYR A 160 0.95 17.66 -7.68
C TYR A 160 1.47 17.93 -6.27
N GLU A 161 2.77 17.77 -6.02
CA GLU A 161 3.44 18.12 -4.76
C GLU A 161 3.18 19.59 -4.39
N SER A 162 3.40 20.51 -5.33
CA SER A 162 3.14 21.94 -5.12
C SER A 162 1.67 22.28 -4.89
N TRP A 163 0.73 21.42 -5.30
CA TRP A 163 -0.68 21.52 -4.93
C TRP A 163 -0.94 20.95 -3.55
N ALA A 164 -0.47 19.73 -3.26
CA ALA A 164 -0.66 19.01 -2.01
C ALA A 164 -0.10 19.80 -0.81
N ASP A 165 1.11 20.37 -0.95
CA ASP A 165 1.75 21.25 0.04
C ASP A 165 0.85 22.43 0.46
N ARG A 166 0.05 22.96 -0.48
CA ARG A 166 -0.86 24.09 -0.24
C ARG A 166 -2.23 23.63 0.23
N ALA A 167 -2.79 22.58 -0.37
CA ALA A 167 -4.09 22.02 -0.01
C ALA A 167 -4.09 21.48 1.43
N PHE A 168 -2.99 20.84 1.85
CA PHE A 168 -2.88 20.18 3.15
C PHE A 168 -2.04 20.95 4.18
N ALA A 169 -1.66 22.20 3.88
CA ALA A 169 -0.87 23.05 4.79
C ALA A 169 -1.48 23.19 6.20
N GLY A 170 -2.82 23.20 6.29
CA GLY A 170 -3.57 23.30 7.55
C GLY A 170 -3.90 21.96 8.23
N TYR A 171 -3.39 20.82 7.72
CA TYR A 171 -3.72 19.49 8.25
C TYR A 171 -3.45 19.37 9.75
N PHE A 172 -2.25 19.75 10.20
CA PHE A 172 -1.86 19.60 11.61
C PHE A 172 -2.62 20.54 12.56
N ASP A 173 -3.02 21.72 12.09
CA ASP A 173 -3.85 22.65 12.89
C ASP A 173 -5.26 22.06 13.06
N LEU A 174 -5.87 21.54 11.99
CA LEU A 174 -7.18 20.90 12.03
C LEU A 174 -7.17 19.57 12.83
N GLU A 175 -6.11 18.78 12.72
CA GLU A 175 -5.88 17.60 13.56
C GLU A 175 -5.83 17.99 15.04
N ALA A 176 -5.07 19.03 15.40
CA ALA A 176 -5.00 19.52 16.78
C ALA A 176 -6.36 20.01 17.30
N GLU A 177 -7.13 20.75 16.48
CA GLU A 177 -8.49 21.17 16.83
C GLU A 177 -9.44 19.97 17.05
N LEU A 178 -9.34 18.91 16.23
CA LEU A 178 -10.15 17.69 16.38
C LEU A 178 -9.77 16.88 17.62
N LEU A 179 -8.47 16.82 17.95
CA LEU A 179 -7.98 16.16 19.17
C LEU A 179 -8.42 16.93 20.43
N GLU A 180 -8.31 18.26 20.43
CA GLU A 180 -8.82 19.11 21.52
C GLU A 180 -10.35 18.98 21.67
N ALA A 181 -11.10 19.07 20.57
CA ALA A 181 -12.56 19.01 20.58
C ALA A 181 -13.10 17.63 21.02
N THR A 182 -12.38 16.54 20.73
CA THR A 182 -12.74 15.20 21.19
C THR A 182 -12.19 14.85 22.57
N GLY A 183 -11.19 15.59 23.06
CA GLY A 183 -10.49 15.29 24.32
C GLY A 183 -9.76 13.94 24.28
N ARG A 184 -9.31 13.51 23.09
CA ARG A 184 -8.69 12.20 22.83
C ARG A 184 -7.39 12.38 22.05
N GLU A 185 -6.51 11.40 22.17
CA GLU A 185 -5.22 11.35 21.48
C GLU A 185 -5.27 10.33 20.34
N ILE A 186 -4.40 10.49 19.33
CA ILE A 186 -4.10 9.42 18.37
C ILE A 186 -3.24 8.38 19.09
N ILE A 187 -3.61 7.11 18.96
CA ILE A 187 -2.84 6.00 19.53
C ILE A 187 -2.27 5.20 18.37
N ALA A 188 -1.01 4.79 18.46
CA ALA A 188 -0.37 3.90 17.50
C ALA A 188 0.24 2.71 18.25
N ASP A 189 0.16 1.53 17.64
CA ASP A 189 0.67 0.28 18.17
C ASP A 189 1.09 -0.64 16.99
N THR A 190 1.82 -1.71 17.24
CA THR A 190 2.41 -2.54 16.17
C THR A 190 2.00 -4.00 16.27
N THR A 191 1.65 -4.64 15.15
CA THR A 191 1.32 -6.07 15.14
C THR A 191 2.53 -6.93 15.53
N GLY A 192 2.30 -7.91 16.40
CA GLY A 192 3.30 -8.92 16.73
C GLY A 192 3.43 -10.01 15.65
N ASP A 193 4.25 -11.02 15.92
CA ASP A 193 4.53 -12.16 15.03
C ASP A 193 3.28 -12.91 14.51
N ALA A 194 2.15 -12.79 15.21
CA ALA A 194 0.87 -13.40 14.85
C ALA A 194 0.00 -12.51 13.91
N GLY A 195 0.50 -11.35 13.48
CA GLY A 195 -0.28 -10.35 12.73
C GLY A 195 -1.37 -9.67 13.55
N THR A 196 -1.26 -9.69 14.88
CA THR A 196 -2.25 -9.12 15.80
C THR A 196 -1.66 -8.08 16.75
N VAL A 197 -2.50 -7.13 17.15
CA VAL A 197 -2.19 -6.11 18.16
C VAL A 197 -3.42 -5.91 19.06
N THR A 198 -3.22 -5.70 20.36
CA THR A 198 -4.32 -5.47 21.32
C THR A 198 -4.08 -4.20 22.11
N THR A 199 -4.90 -3.18 21.87
CA THR A 199 -4.71 -1.82 22.40
C THR A 199 -5.88 -1.43 23.30
N GLY A 200 -5.60 -0.75 24.41
CA GLY A 200 -6.61 -0.24 25.34
C GLY A 200 -7.20 1.08 24.84
N LEU A 201 -8.50 1.11 24.57
CA LEU A 201 -9.20 2.26 23.99
C LEU A 201 -10.45 2.61 24.83
N SER A 202 -10.67 3.89 25.09
CA SER A 202 -11.85 4.38 25.81
C SER A 202 -12.82 5.12 24.89
N GLY A 203 -14.12 4.89 25.09
CA GLY A 203 -15.17 5.54 24.32
C GLY A 203 -15.23 5.08 22.86
N GLY A 204 -15.70 5.97 21.99
CA GLY A 204 -15.86 5.76 20.56
C GLY A 204 -16.62 6.94 19.92
N PRO A 205 -16.70 7.03 18.58
CA PRO A 205 -16.11 6.10 17.62
C PRO A 205 -14.59 6.27 17.49
N TRP A 206 -13.93 5.25 16.99
CA TRP A 206 -12.53 5.26 16.56
C TRP A 206 -12.44 4.90 15.08
N TRP A 207 -11.46 5.43 14.38
CA TRP A 207 -11.07 4.98 13.04
C TRP A 207 -9.74 4.25 13.14
N VAL A 208 -9.70 3.04 12.58
CA VAL A 208 -8.52 2.18 12.60
C VAL A 208 -7.90 2.25 11.22
N THR A 209 -6.68 2.78 11.16
CA THR A 209 -5.93 2.90 9.91
C THR A 209 -4.66 2.06 9.96
N ALA A 210 -4.40 1.34 8.88
CA ALA A 210 -3.15 0.62 8.66
C ALA A 210 -2.86 0.59 7.16
N THR A 211 -1.61 0.37 6.77
CA THR A 211 -1.27 0.23 5.36
C THR A 211 -0.09 -0.69 5.11
N THR A 212 -0.17 -1.56 4.10
CA THR A 212 0.88 -2.52 3.77
C THR A 212 1.08 -2.65 2.26
N SER A 213 2.33 -2.80 1.83
CA SER A 213 2.67 -3.05 0.41
C SER A 213 2.49 -4.53 0.06
N THR A 214 1.89 -4.80 -1.09
CA THR A 214 1.73 -6.12 -1.70
C THR A 214 2.41 -6.16 -3.07
N VAL A 215 2.18 -7.22 -3.86
CA VAL A 215 2.68 -7.32 -5.25
C VAL A 215 1.80 -6.54 -6.25
N GLU A 216 0.54 -6.24 -5.88
CA GLU A 216 -0.46 -5.60 -6.74
C GLU A 216 -0.59 -4.08 -6.49
N GLY A 217 -0.09 -3.61 -5.34
CA GLY A 217 -0.24 -2.25 -4.85
C GLY A 217 -0.11 -2.17 -3.33
N GLU A 218 -0.53 -1.05 -2.75
CA GLU A 218 -0.61 -0.82 -1.31
C GLU A 218 -2.05 -1.03 -0.83
N LEU A 219 -2.26 -1.93 0.14
CA LEU A 219 -3.55 -2.08 0.82
C LEU A 219 -3.64 -1.01 1.90
N TYR A 220 -4.65 -0.15 1.80
CA TYR A 220 -4.96 0.90 2.78
C TYR A 220 -6.29 0.57 3.47
N TRP A 221 -6.27 0.53 4.80
CA TRP A 221 -7.48 0.42 5.61
C TRP A 221 -7.76 1.73 6.32
N ASN A 222 -9.02 2.15 6.34
CA ASN A 222 -9.55 3.20 7.21
C ASN A 222 -10.95 2.79 7.68
N VAL A 223 -11.02 2.08 8.81
CA VAL A 223 -12.23 1.38 9.25
C VAL A 223 -12.80 1.98 10.54
N LYS A 224 -14.06 2.43 10.49
CA LYS A 224 -14.77 2.97 11.66
C LYS A 224 -15.25 1.87 12.61
N VAL A 225 -14.91 2.01 13.89
CA VAL A 225 -15.40 1.22 15.01
C VAL A 225 -16.24 2.11 15.93
N GLU A 226 -17.55 1.88 16.01
CA GLU A 226 -18.48 2.73 16.77
C GLU A 226 -18.24 2.66 18.29
N GLN A 227 -17.98 1.46 18.82
CA GLN A 227 -17.73 1.21 20.24
C GLN A 227 -16.75 0.04 20.41
N VAL A 228 -15.87 0.15 21.40
CA VAL A 228 -14.88 -0.90 21.72
C VAL A 228 -15.52 -1.96 22.62
N THR A 229 -15.95 -3.07 22.03
CA THR A 229 -16.71 -4.14 22.70
C THR A 229 -15.87 -5.27 23.29
N GLY A 230 -14.58 -5.34 22.96
CA GLY A 230 -13.71 -6.50 23.26
C GLY A 230 -13.53 -7.48 22.11
N ASP A 231 -14.25 -7.28 21.00
CA ASP A 231 -14.15 -8.12 19.81
C ASP A 231 -12.88 -7.84 18.98
N THR A 232 -12.51 -8.80 18.13
CA THR A 232 -11.41 -8.64 17.17
C THR A 232 -11.92 -7.96 15.90
N LEU A 233 -11.39 -6.76 15.60
CA LEU A 233 -11.46 -6.19 14.27
C LEU A 233 -10.49 -6.95 13.37
N ARG A 234 -10.97 -7.42 12.22
CA ARG A 234 -10.11 -7.94 11.16
C ARG A 234 -9.90 -6.85 10.14
N LEU A 235 -8.70 -6.76 9.59
CA LEU A 235 -8.34 -5.95 8.44
C LEU A 235 -7.91 -6.93 7.34
N THR A 236 -8.82 -7.15 6.38
CA THR A 236 -8.64 -8.07 5.24
C THR A 236 -8.77 -7.30 3.91
N PRO A 237 -8.28 -7.83 2.77
CA PRO A 237 -8.23 -7.07 1.52
C PRO A 237 -9.60 -6.65 0.97
N ASP A 238 -10.68 -7.37 1.30
CA ASP A 238 -12.05 -7.00 0.95
C ASP A 238 -12.58 -5.75 1.69
N GLN A 239 -11.83 -5.28 2.69
CA GLN A 239 -12.08 -4.06 3.46
C GLN A 239 -11.02 -2.98 3.21
N ALA A 240 -10.03 -3.25 2.36
CA ALA A 240 -8.99 -2.31 1.98
C ALA A 240 -9.36 -1.56 0.69
N GLU A 241 -8.83 -0.35 0.55
CA GLU A 241 -8.59 0.25 -0.75
C GLU A 241 -7.24 -0.27 -1.28
N LEU A 242 -7.21 -0.84 -2.49
CA LEU A 242 -5.96 -1.16 -3.18
C LEU A 242 -5.50 0.08 -3.95
N ARG A 243 -4.42 0.70 -3.48
CA ARG A 243 -3.78 1.88 -4.10
C ARG A 243 -2.63 1.42 -5.00
N PRO A 244 -2.46 1.99 -6.20
CA PRO A 244 -1.29 1.69 -7.04
C PRO A 244 0.02 2.03 -6.34
N HIS A 245 1.12 1.35 -6.69
CA HIS A 245 2.45 1.84 -6.31
C HIS A 245 2.73 3.17 -7.03
N ASN A 246 3.03 4.21 -6.25
CA ASN A 246 3.56 5.49 -6.73
C ASN A 246 5.01 5.36 -7.23
#